data_AF-A0A2W4SRP0-F1
#
_entry.id   AF-A0A2W4SRP0-F1
#
_cell.length_a   1.000
_cell.length_b   1.000
_cell.length_c   1.000
_cell.angle_alpha   90.00
_cell.angle_beta   90.00
_cell.angle_gamma   90.00
#
_symmetry.space_group_name_H-M   'P 1'
#
loop_
_entity.id
_entity.type
_entity.pdbx_description
1 polymer ?
#
loop_
_entity_poly.entity_id
_entity_poly.type
_entity_poly.pdbx_seq_one_letter_code
_entity_poly.pdbx_strand_id
1 'polypeptide(L)'
;MFIRKKGPRQLRLDEPILHESAHKRPVTRRDFIAQGLMTGPAILAGQTLLGLMANPRVARALSPDLEELKSNLCNITAGAGKIPFIAFDLAGGASMVGSEALIGGRGGPLDLLSTAGYAKLGLPGDMVPQTATNDFIDQSLGLPWHSDGAMLRGILEKTSPTTQANTNGVVIAARSENDTGNNPHNPMYGIYKAGADGQLLTLIGSRNTESGGNSMAPASMIDPSVRPTKVDRASDVTGLVDTGELGTLFGTGEQARQDAVAVLEAMTRLSHRKADRFLNSLPPDRQDEIDRLFRCGYVKATYLAQEFSDPSALNPDRDPLIVDQPGAPGTGIFTEAEYRADEEFRKTAAVMKMVINGYAGAGTITMGGYDYHGQGRATGEVRNLRAGRCIGACLEYAARRNKPVMIYIFSDGSLSANGQVDNSVDGRGKFMWASDNQSTAASILLVYSPQGRPEALRQQIGWFTSDGSVDTTSHPGANSVNLLVELVILNYMALHGEAGQFPNRFPNHGLGNVQLRDSLIAFAPIVNGTISS
;
A
#
# COMPACT_ATOMS: atom_id res chain seq x y z
N MET A 1 38.87 -44.02 39.83
CA MET A 1 39.53 -42.76 39.42
C MET A 1 38.57 -42.03 38.49
N PHE A 2 37.85 -41.02 39.01
CA PHE A 2 36.91 -40.23 38.23
C PHE A 2 37.69 -39.20 37.40
N ILE A 3 37.74 -39.36 36.08
CA ILE A 3 38.24 -38.31 35.18
C ILE A 3 37.14 -37.27 35.07
N ARG A 4 37.21 -36.21 35.89
CA ARG A 4 36.38 -35.00 35.72
C ARG A 4 36.80 -34.33 34.42
N LYS A 5 35.90 -34.26 33.43
CA LYS A 5 36.07 -33.36 32.28
C LYS A 5 36.10 -31.91 32.79
N LYS A 6 37.03 -31.13 32.26
CA LYS A 6 37.17 -29.69 32.54
C LYS A 6 35.91 -28.96 32.05
N GLY A 7 35.38 -28.03 32.86
CA GLY A 7 34.24 -27.20 32.46
C GLY A 7 34.60 -26.26 31.30
N PRO A 8 33.63 -25.87 30.46
CA PRO A 8 33.89 -25.07 29.26
C PRO A 8 34.37 -23.66 29.61
N ARG A 9 35.25 -23.11 28.74
CA ARG A 9 35.74 -21.74 28.81
C ARG A 9 34.61 -20.76 28.44
N GLN A 10 34.58 -19.61 29.10
CA GLN A 10 33.73 -18.48 28.70
C GLN A 10 34.16 -17.93 27.33
N LEU A 11 33.23 -17.93 26.38
CA LEU A 11 33.42 -17.39 25.04
C LEU A 11 33.42 -15.85 25.07
N ARG A 12 34.15 -15.23 24.13
CA ARG A 12 34.13 -13.77 23.94
C ARG A 12 32.83 -13.31 23.27
N LEU A 13 32.53 -12.00 23.32
CA LEU A 13 31.26 -11.43 22.87
C LEU A 13 30.87 -11.84 21.43
N ASP A 14 31.85 -12.03 20.55
CA ASP A 14 31.64 -12.33 19.12
C ASP A 14 32.13 -13.74 18.73
N GLU A 15 32.33 -14.62 19.71
CA GLU A 15 32.83 -15.98 19.45
C GLU A 15 31.62 -16.93 19.25
N PRO A 16 31.43 -17.53 18.05
CA PRO A 16 30.22 -18.28 17.73
C PRO A 16 30.15 -19.61 18.48
N ILE A 17 28.95 -19.92 18.97
CA ILE A 17 28.65 -21.17 19.69
C ILE A 17 28.45 -22.28 18.66
N LEU A 18 29.28 -23.33 18.72
CA LEU A 18 29.17 -24.51 17.87
C LEU A 18 28.57 -25.67 18.67
N HIS A 19 27.38 -26.13 18.24
CA HIS A 19 26.73 -27.31 18.82
C HIS A 19 27.33 -28.58 18.24
N GLU A 20 28.33 -29.17 18.92
CA GLU A 20 29.09 -30.33 18.43
C GLU A 20 28.35 -31.69 18.47
N SER A 21 27.05 -31.73 18.78
CA SER A 21 26.36 -33.03 18.96
C SER A 21 24.92 -33.13 18.46
N ALA A 22 24.44 -32.18 17.68
CA ALA A 22 23.17 -32.35 16.96
C ALA A 22 23.24 -31.59 15.64
N HIS A 23 23.40 -32.34 14.54
CA HIS A 23 22.90 -32.12 13.16
C HIS A 23 23.79 -32.91 12.17
N LYS A 24 23.18 -33.77 11.35
CA LYS A 24 23.85 -34.56 10.29
C LYS A 24 24.43 -33.62 9.22
N ARG A 25 25.60 -33.96 8.65
CA ARG A 25 26.14 -33.29 7.46
C ARG A 25 25.20 -33.49 6.26
N PRO A 26 24.98 -32.46 5.41
CA PRO A 26 24.17 -32.59 4.21
C PRO A 26 24.83 -33.59 3.27
N VAL A 27 24.11 -34.64 2.90
CA VAL A 27 24.62 -35.72 2.01
C VAL A 27 23.74 -35.92 0.78
N THR A 28 22.58 -35.27 0.74
CA THR A 28 21.69 -35.29 -0.43
C THR A 28 21.57 -33.90 -1.05
N ARG A 29 21.22 -33.86 -2.35
CA ARG A 29 21.04 -32.61 -3.11
C ARG A 29 20.00 -31.67 -2.46
N ARG A 30 18.99 -32.21 -1.75
CA ARG A 30 17.97 -31.43 -1.03
C ARG A 30 18.54 -30.75 0.22
N ASP A 31 19.47 -31.40 0.91
CA ASP A 31 20.12 -30.86 2.12
C ASP A 31 21.09 -29.73 1.79
N PHE A 32 21.77 -29.80 0.64
CA PHE A 32 22.64 -28.71 0.15
C PHE A 32 21.85 -27.47 -0.31
N ILE A 33 20.64 -27.64 -0.84
CA ILE A 33 19.75 -26.53 -1.24
C ILE A 33 19.16 -25.86 0.00
N ALA A 34 18.73 -26.62 1.01
CA ALA A 34 18.19 -26.07 2.26
C ALA A 34 19.22 -25.29 3.11
N GLN A 35 20.51 -25.57 2.90
CA GLN A 35 21.63 -24.90 3.57
C GLN A 35 22.28 -23.81 2.69
N GLY A 36 21.75 -23.52 1.50
CA GLY A 36 22.24 -22.46 0.60
C GLY A 36 23.59 -22.74 -0.09
N LEU A 37 24.05 -24.00 -0.13
CA LEU A 37 25.40 -24.40 -0.58
C LEU A 37 25.44 -24.97 -2.02
N MET A 38 24.33 -25.01 -2.75
CA MET A 38 24.30 -25.32 -4.19
C MET A 38 23.39 -24.35 -4.96
N THR A 39 23.99 -23.58 -5.85
CA THR A 39 23.29 -22.80 -6.89
C THR A 39 23.08 -23.69 -8.12
N GLY A 40 21.83 -23.79 -8.60
CA GLY A 40 21.50 -24.44 -9.88
C GLY A 40 22.16 -23.70 -11.06
N PRO A 41 22.19 -24.30 -12.27
CA PRO A 41 22.83 -23.70 -13.43
C PRO A 41 22.23 -22.32 -13.68
N ALA A 42 23.08 -21.31 -13.57
CA ALA A 42 22.75 -19.91 -13.69
C ALA A 42 22.28 -19.60 -15.11
N ILE A 43 21.00 -19.30 -15.28
CA ILE A 43 20.62 -18.24 -16.19
C ILE A 43 20.86 -16.95 -15.40
N LEU A 44 21.94 -16.26 -15.72
CA LEU A 44 22.24 -14.91 -15.23
C LEU A 44 21.16 -13.95 -15.72
N ALA A 45 20.01 -13.91 -15.04
CA ALA A 45 19.14 -12.74 -14.98
C ALA A 45 19.76 -11.77 -13.94
N GLY A 46 21.00 -11.34 -14.19
CA GLY A 46 21.80 -10.51 -13.31
C GLY A 46 21.46 -9.03 -13.44
N GLN A 47 20.20 -8.64 -13.22
CA GLN A 47 19.77 -7.25 -13.33
C GLN A 47 19.83 -6.48 -12.01
N THR A 48 19.85 -7.16 -10.86
CA THR A 48 19.76 -6.51 -9.54
C THR A 48 21.10 -6.26 -8.86
N LEU A 49 22.18 -6.98 -9.21
CA LEU A 49 23.49 -6.77 -8.56
C LEU A 49 24.31 -5.61 -9.16
N LEU A 50 24.04 -5.19 -10.40
CA LEU A 50 24.86 -4.18 -11.06
C LEU A 50 24.51 -2.74 -10.62
N GLY A 51 23.23 -2.47 -10.33
CA GLY A 51 22.79 -1.18 -9.78
C GLY A 51 23.34 -0.90 -8.38
N LEU A 52 23.70 -1.97 -7.64
CA LEU A 52 24.32 -1.93 -6.32
C LEU A 52 25.81 -1.53 -6.33
N MET A 53 26.43 -1.35 -7.50
CA MET A 53 27.84 -0.96 -7.63
C MET A 53 28.05 0.54 -7.93
N ALA A 54 26.98 1.35 -7.98
CA ALA A 54 27.12 2.80 -8.15
C ALA A 54 27.14 3.53 -6.81
N ASN A 55 28.09 4.46 -6.68
CA ASN A 55 28.24 5.35 -5.56
C ASN A 55 27.14 6.44 -5.58
N PRO A 56 26.31 6.56 -4.53
CA PRO A 56 25.22 7.51 -4.49
C PRO A 56 25.73 8.88 -4.01
N ARG A 57 25.78 9.88 -4.91
CA ARG A 57 25.39 11.29 -4.65
C ARG A 57 25.54 12.08 -5.94
N VAL A 58 24.46 12.72 -6.40
CA VAL A 58 24.14 13.60 -7.56
C VAL A 58 24.05 12.99 -8.98
N ALA A 59 22.92 13.31 -9.62
CA ALA A 59 22.50 12.79 -10.91
C ALA A 59 23.21 13.51 -12.07
N ARG A 60 23.82 12.73 -12.98
CA ARG A 60 24.28 13.19 -14.30
C ARG A 60 23.31 12.66 -15.35
N ALA A 61 22.90 13.47 -16.33
CA ALA A 61 22.11 12.97 -17.45
C ALA A 61 22.79 11.78 -18.15
N LEU A 62 22.01 10.73 -18.46
CA LEU A 62 22.43 9.62 -19.32
C LEU A 62 22.99 10.16 -20.64
N SER A 63 23.97 9.44 -21.18
CA SER A 63 24.44 9.72 -22.53
C SER A 63 23.27 9.70 -23.53
N PRO A 64 23.27 10.58 -24.56
CA PRO A 64 22.14 10.71 -25.49
C PRO A 64 21.68 9.40 -26.13
N ASP A 65 22.60 8.47 -26.41
CA ASP A 65 22.31 7.14 -26.95
C ASP A 65 21.49 6.27 -25.97
N LEU A 66 21.78 6.35 -24.67
CA LEU A 66 21.03 5.59 -23.67
C LEU A 66 19.70 6.26 -23.32
N GLU A 67 19.62 7.59 -23.39
CA GLU A 67 18.35 8.31 -23.20
C GLU A 67 17.40 8.06 -24.38
N GLU A 68 17.92 7.93 -25.60
CA GLU A 68 17.18 7.48 -26.77
C GLU A 68 16.72 6.02 -26.62
N LEU A 69 17.58 5.12 -26.14
CA LEU A 69 17.18 3.73 -25.85
C LEU A 69 16.13 3.64 -24.75
N LYS A 70 16.24 4.45 -23.70
CA LYS A 70 15.29 4.55 -22.58
C LYS A 70 13.90 4.94 -23.06
N SER A 71 13.81 5.96 -23.92
CA SER A 71 12.56 6.53 -24.43
C SER A 71 11.95 5.73 -25.60
N ASN A 72 12.77 5.24 -26.53
CA ASN A 72 12.28 4.64 -27.79
C ASN A 72 12.21 3.11 -27.78
N LEU A 73 13.18 2.42 -27.14
CA LEU A 73 13.22 0.95 -27.14
C LEU A 73 12.64 0.37 -25.84
N CYS A 74 12.97 0.98 -24.71
CA CYS A 74 12.71 0.41 -23.39
C CYS A 74 11.50 1.01 -22.66
N ASN A 75 11.04 2.19 -23.06
CA ASN A 75 9.92 2.93 -22.45
C ASN A 75 9.99 2.93 -20.91
N ILE A 76 11.16 3.26 -20.35
CA ILE A 76 11.37 3.21 -18.90
C ILE A 76 10.71 4.42 -18.26
N THR A 77 9.57 4.18 -17.60
CA THR A 77 8.82 5.17 -16.81
C THR A 77 9.02 4.95 -15.30
N ALA A 78 8.60 5.92 -14.49
CA ALA A 78 8.52 5.75 -13.04
C ALA A 78 7.41 4.74 -12.68
N GLY A 79 7.79 3.45 -12.64
CA GLY A 79 6.87 2.33 -12.46
C GLY A 79 6.00 2.07 -13.70
N ALA A 80 5.03 1.17 -13.57
CA ALA A 80 4.12 0.76 -14.64
C ALA A 80 3.09 1.84 -15.05
N GLY A 81 3.14 3.04 -14.45
CA GLY A 81 2.23 4.14 -14.75
C GLY A 81 0.78 3.91 -14.31
N LYS A 82 0.51 2.87 -13.51
CA LYS A 82 -0.80 2.61 -12.91
C LYS A 82 -1.08 3.59 -11.76
N ILE A 83 -2.36 3.75 -11.42
CA ILE A 83 -2.80 4.58 -10.30
C ILE A 83 -2.17 4.02 -9.00
N PRO A 84 -1.43 4.84 -8.23
CA PRO A 84 -0.94 4.46 -6.91
C PRO A 84 -2.04 3.86 -6.03
N PHE A 85 -1.74 2.73 -5.39
CA PHE A 85 -2.67 2.03 -4.49
C PHE A 85 -2.10 1.92 -3.08
N ILE A 86 -2.83 2.45 -2.09
CA ILE A 86 -2.43 2.35 -0.68
C ILE A 86 -3.57 1.71 0.12
N ALA A 87 -3.24 0.64 0.83
CA ALA A 87 -4.11 -0.05 1.76
C ALA A 87 -3.85 0.44 3.20
N PHE A 88 -4.89 0.84 3.93
CA PHE A 88 -4.88 1.06 5.37
C PHE A 88 -5.50 -0.15 6.06
N ASP A 89 -4.66 -0.89 6.78
CA ASP A 89 -5.01 -2.09 7.54
C ASP A 89 -5.14 -1.72 9.02
N LEU A 90 -6.37 -1.49 9.45
CA LEU A 90 -6.70 -1.13 10.83
C LEU A 90 -6.79 -2.41 11.68
N ALA A 91 -5.68 -2.79 12.30
CA ALA A 91 -5.54 -4.08 12.97
C ALA A 91 -6.36 -4.16 14.27
N GLY A 92 -7.29 -5.13 14.33
CA GLY A 92 -8.23 -5.33 15.43
C GLY A 92 -9.66 -5.32 14.95
N GLY A 93 -10.44 -4.29 15.28
CA GLY A 93 -11.77 -4.08 14.72
C GLY A 93 -12.18 -2.63 14.84
N ALA A 94 -12.17 -1.90 13.74
CA ALA A 94 -12.46 -0.46 13.70
C ALA A 94 -13.92 -0.19 13.34
N SER A 95 -14.50 0.85 13.95
CA SER A 95 -15.72 1.49 13.45
C SER A 95 -15.35 2.31 12.24
N MET A 96 -15.81 1.88 11.07
CA MET A 96 -15.61 2.57 9.79
C MET A 96 -16.90 3.15 9.22
N VAL A 97 -18.06 2.75 9.73
CA VAL A 97 -19.37 3.13 9.19
C VAL A 97 -20.38 3.55 10.27
N GLY A 98 -21.41 4.27 9.84
CA GLY A 98 -22.46 4.81 10.70
C GLY A 98 -22.01 6.08 11.40
N SER A 99 -21.13 5.95 12.40
CA SER A 99 -20.51 7.12 13.07
C SER A 99 -19.27 7.68 12.36
N GLU A 100 -18.98 7.16 11.16
CA GLU A 100 -17.91 7.55 10.24
C GLU A 100 -18.48 7.66 8.82
N ALA A 101 -18.09 6.83 7.85
CA ALA A 101 -18.74 6.83 6.53
C ALA A 101 -20.20 6.38 6.66
N LEU A 102 -21.11 7.02 5.94
CA LEU A 102 -22.51 6.58 5.97
C LEU A 102 -22.68 5.32 5.13
N ILE A 103 -23.52 4.43 5.63
CA ILE A 103 -23.97 3.23 4.95
C ILE A 103 -25.46 3.08 5.23
N GLY A 104 -26.21 2.68 4.21
CA GLY A 104 -27.66 2.60 4.26
C GLY A 104 -28.20 1.29 3.68
N GLY A 105 -29.51 1.30 3.46
CA GLY A 105 -30.25 0.24 2.79
C GLY A 105 -29.94 0.16 1.30
N ARG A 106 -30.85 -0.46 0.55
CA ARG A 106 -30.68 -0.74 -0.89
C ARG A 106 -30.60 0.52 -1.75
N GLY A 107 -31.12 1.64 -1.27
CA GLY A 107 -31.07 2.93 -1.96
C GLY A 107 -29.71 3.64 -1.90
N GLY A 108 -28.72 3.08 -1.19
CA GLY A 108 -27.38 3.65 -1.04
C GLY A 108 -27.15 4.29 0.34
N PRO A 109 -26.06 5.08 0.52
CA PRO A 109 -25.65 5.57 1.83
C PRO A 109 -26.68 6.47 2.54
N LEU A 110 -27.57 7.09 1.76
CA LEU A 110 -28.63 8.00 2.25
C LEU A 110 -30.00 7.31 2.39
N ASP A 111 -30.09 6.02 2.08
CA ASP A 111 -31.23 5.17 2.50
C ASP A 111 -31.04 4.82 3.97
N LEU A 112 -31.29 5.80 4.84
CA LEU A 112 -30.84 5.81 6.24
C LEU A 112 -31.39 4.62 7.03
N LEU A 113 -30.56 4.12 7.95
CA LEU A 113 -30.93 3.02 8.85
C LEU A 113 -31.92 3.48 9.92
N SER A 114 -32.51 2.53 10.65
CA SER A 114 -33.31 2.87 11.83
C SER A 114 -32.44 3.48 12.93
N THR A 115 -33.06 4.21 13.86
CA THR A 115 -32.37 4.71 15.06
C THR A 115 -31.69 3.60 15.84
N ALA A 116 -32.29 2.40 15.92
CA ALA A 116 -31.66 1.24 16.55
C ALA A 116 -30.45 0.73 15.77
N GLY A 117 -30.50 0.78 14.44
CA GLY A 117 -29.35 0.45 13.58
C GLY A 117 -28.19 1.41 13.78
N TYR A 118 -28.45 2.72 13.84
CA TYR A 118 -27.41 3.71 14.16
C TYR A 118 -26.90 3.61 15.60
N ALA A 119 -27.77 3.25 16.56
CA ALA A 119 -27.36 2.96 17.93
C ALA A 119 -26.33 1.82 17.99
N LYS A 120 -26.54 0.75 17.21
CA LYS A 120 -25.58 -0.34 17.07
C LYS A 120 -24.23 0.12 16.49
N LEU A 121 -24.26 1.11 15.59
CA LEU A 121 -23.08 1.75 14.97
C LEU A 121 -22.49 2.91 15.79
N GLY A 122 -22.97 3.11 17.02
CA GLY A 122 -22.37 4.03 17.99
C GLY A 122 -22.97 5.43 18.04
N LEU A 123 -24.13 5.68 17.44
CA LEU A 123 -24.77 6.99 17.46
C LEU A 123 -26.06 7.00 18.32
N PRO A 124 -26.21 7.96 19.25
CA PRO A 124 -27.48 8.19 19.93
C PRO A 124 -28.52 8.78 18.97
N GLY A 125 -29.80 8.71 19.36
CA GLY A 125 -30.92 9.07 18.50
C GLY A 125 -30.99 10.53 18.07
N ASP A 126 -30.36 11.42 18.82
CA ASP A 126 -30.21 12.85 18.52
C ASP A 126 -28.98 13.17 17.66
N MET A 127 -28.14 12.17 17.37
CA MET A 127 -26.96 12.24 16.49
C MET A 127 -27.05 11.28 15.30
N VAL A 128 -28.23 10.77 14.94
CA VAL A 128 -28.36 10.03 13.67
C VAL A 128 -28.17 10.97 12.48
N PRO A 129 -27.74 10.48 11.29
CA PRO A 129 -27.30 11.35 10.19
C PRO A 129 -28.28 12.47 9.81
N GLN A 130 -29.57 12.22 9.91
CA GLN A 130 -30.59 13.24 9.76
C GLN A 130 -31.65 13.11 10.83
N THR A 131 -31.92 14.20 11.54
CA THR A 131 -33.02 14.34 12.50
C THR A 131 -33.94 15.48 12.07
N ALA A 132 -35.03 15.71 12.81
CA ALA A 132 -35.90 16.86 12.55
C ALA A 132 -35.21 18.22 12.79
N THR A 133 -34.12 18.25 13.58
CA THR A 133 -33.48 19.50 14.05
C THR A 133 -32.02 19.64 13.65
N ASN A 134 -31.35 18.55 13.33
CA ASN A 134 -29.92 18.51 13.01
C ASN A 134 -29.67 17.70 11.73
N ASP A 135 -28.68 18.14 10.95
CA ASP A 135 -28.12 17.43 9.80
C ASP A 135 -26.65 17.13 10.08
N PHE A 136 -26.31 15.85 10.13
CA PHE A 136 -24.96 15.34 10.34
C PHE A 136 -24.38 14.71 9.08
N ILE A 137 -24.85 15.09 7.90
CA ILE A 137 -24.31 14.56 6.64
C ILE A 137 -23.26 15.53 6.09
N ASP A 138 -22.03 15.03 5.92
CA ASP A 138 -20.96 15.73 5.21
C ASP A 138 -20.65 15.00 3.89
N GLN A 139 -20.58 15.76 2.79
CA GLN A 139 -20.26 15.25 1.44
C GLN A 139 -19.05 15.95 0.82
N SER A 140 -18.19 16.56 1.65
CA SER A 140 -16.99 17.27 1.21
C SER A 140 -16.08 16.39 0.36
N LEU A 141 -15.99 15.09 0.70
CA LEU A 141 -15.20 14.07 0.00
C LEU A 141 -16.00 13.27 -1.04
N GLY A 142 -17.18 13.75 -1.45
CA GLY A 142 -18.08 13.03 -2.36
C GLY A 142 -18.89 11.95 -1.66
N LEU A 143 -18.23 10.93 -1.09
CA LEU A 143 -18.89 9.91 -0.26
C LEU A 143 -19.58 10.60 0.94
N PRO A 144 -20.83 10.24 1.30
CA PRO A 144 -21.45 10.77 2.50
C PRO A 144 -20.82 10.22 3.78
N TRP A 145 -20.48 11.11 4.71
CA TRP A 145 -19.95 10.81 6.04
C TRP A 145 -20.84 11.41 7.11
N HIS A 146 -20.78 10.86 8.31
CA HIS A 146 -21.22 11.55 9.50
C HIS A 146 -20.29 12.75 9.74
N SER A 147 -20.83 13.96 9.80
CA SER A 147 -20.06 15.21 9.91
C SER A 147 -19.22 15.26 11.19
N ASP A 148 -19.67 14.58 12.24
CA ASP A 148 -18.91 14.37 13.47
C ASP A 148 -18.00 13.13 13.46
N GLY A 149 -17.76 12.47 12.33
CA GLY A 149 -16.88 11.30 12.23
C GLY A 149 -15.42 11.67 12.51
N ALA A 150 -14.72 10.90 13.34
CA ALA A 150 -13.33 11.19 13.69
C ALA A 150 -12.39 10.98 12.50
N MET A 151 -12.61 9.92 11.73
CA MET A 151 -11.82 9.65 10.53
C MET A 151 -12.03 10.75 9.49
N LEU A 152 -13.27 11.19 9.28
CA LEU A 152 -13.57 12.35 8.41
C LEU A 152 -12.80 13.58 8.88
N ARG A 153 -12.94 13.98 10.16
CA ARG A 153 -12.23 15.14 10.71
C ARG A 153 -10.73 15.06 10.46
N GLY A 154 -10.12 13.90 10.69
CA GLY A 154 -8.70 13.69 10.46
C GLY A 154 -8.31 13.86 8.99
N ILE A 155 -9.14 13.38 8.05
CA ILE A 155 -8.91 13.59 6.62
C ILE A 155 -8.99 15.08 6.28
N LEU A 156 -10.01 15.78 6.78
CA LEU A 156 -10.22 17.21 6.51
C LEU A 156 -9.12 18.09 7.12
N GLU A 157 -8.58 17.73 8.28
CA GLU A 157 -7.43 18.42 8.88
C GLU A 157 -6.16 18.37 8.03
N LYS A 158 -6.02 17.34 7.18
CA LYS A 158 -4.82 17.10 6.37
C LYS A 158 -5.02 17.29 4.88
N THR A 159 -6.18 17.78 4.43
CA THR A 159 -6.49 18.00 3.02
C THR A 159 -6.93 19.43 2.77
N SER A 160 -6.49 20.00 1.64
CA SER A 160 -7.01 21.28 1.16
C SER A 160 -8.46 21.14 0.64
N PRO A 161 -9.26 22.23 0.59
CA PRO A 161 -10.59 22.19 -0.01
C PRO A 161 -10.60 21.68 -1.47
N THR A 162 -9.55 21.97 -2.23
CA THR A 162 -9.40 21.45 -3.60
C THR A 162 -9.19 19.94 -3.62
N THR A 163 -8.35 19.41 -2.73
CA THR A 163 -8.15 17.96 -2.58
C THR A 163 -9.45 17.26 -2.21
N GLN A 164 -10.23 17.85 -1.30
CA GLN A 164 -11.55 17.35 -0.90
C GLN A 164 -12.54 17.35 -2.08
N ALA A 165 -12.62 18.48 -2.81
CA ALA A 165 -13.45 18.61 -4.00
C ALA A 165 -13.12 17.56 -5.06
N ASN A 166 -11.84 17.18 -5.19
CA ASN A 166 -11.35 16.20 -6.16
C ASN A 166 -11.31 14.76 -5.65
N THR A 167 -11.86 14.50 -4.47
CA THR A 167 -11.99 13.15 -3.90
C THR A 167 -13.43 12.65 -4.03
N ASN A 168 -13.60 11.36 -4.29
CA ASN A 168 -14.86 10.64 -4.15
C ASN A 168 -14.64 9.30 -3.45
N GLY A 169 -15.70 8.63 -3.02
CA GLY A 169 -15.59 7.37 -2.31
C GLY A 169 -16.79 6.44 -2.48
N VAL A 170 -16.59 5.19 -2.07
CA VAL A 170 -17.62 4.16 -1.98
C VAL A 170 -17.42 3.36 -0.70
N VAL A 171 -18.53 3.04 -0.04
CA VAL A 171 -18.54 2.08 1.08
C VAL A 171 -19.00 0.71 0.58
N ILE A 172 -18.37 -0.36 1.07
CA ILE A 172 -18.67 -1.74 0.68
C ILE A 172 -19.15 -2.50 1.92
N ALA A 173 -20.39 -2.97 1.88
CA ALA A 173 -21.02 -3.75 2.93
C ALA A 173 -20.54 -5.21 2.90
N ALA A 174 -19.54 -5.55 3.70
CA ALA A 174 -19.00 -6.92 3.71
C ALA A 174 -18.58 -7.32 5.11
N ARG A 175 -18.97 -8.54 5.50
CA ARG A 175 -18.54 -9.15 6.75
C ARG A 175 -17.04 -9.44 6.72
N SER A 176 -16.38 -9.19 7.83
CA SER A 176 -15.07 -9.73 8.17
C SER A 176 -15.23 -10.70 9.34
N GLU A 177 -14.47 -11.79 9.40
CA GLU A 177 -14.43 -12.58 10.63
C GLU A 177 -13.76 -11.72 11.71
N ASN A 178 -14.14 -11.85 12.98
CA ASN A 178 -13.50 -11.04 14.02
C ASN A 178 -12.25 -11.74 14.56
N ASP A 179 -11.18 -10.98 14.81
CA ASP A 179 -10.06 -11.34 15.70
C ASP A 179 -9.34 -12.66 15.33
N THR A 180 -8.91 -12.80 14.07
CA THR A 180 -8.11 -13.97 13.69
C THR A 180 -6.76 -13.65 13.06
N GLY A 181 -6.47 -12.41 12.63
CA GLY A 181 -5.29 -12.13 11.81
C GLY A 181 -5.29 -12.88 10.46
N ASN A 182 -6.27 -13.75 10.24
CA ASN A 182 -6.34 -14.71 9.15
C ASN A 182 -7.31 -14.26 8.05
N ASN A 183 -8.00 -13.14 8.25
CA ASN A 183 -8.86 -12.62 7.21
C ASN A 183 -8.01 -12.22 6.00
N PRO A 184 -8.31 -12.77 4.81
CA PRO A 184 -7.55 -12.49 3.60
C PRO A 184 -7.95 -11.14 2.99
N HIS A 185 -7.88 -10.05 3.76
CA HIS A 185 -8.31 -8.70 3.35
C HIS A 185 -7.31 -7.98 2.46
N ASN A 186 -6.05 -8.37 2.46
CA ASN A 186 -5.00 -7.60 1.81
C ASN A 186 -4.97 -7.87 0.28
N PRO A 187 -5.24 -6.86 -0.58
CA PRO A 187 -5.38 -7.08 -2.02
C PRO A 187 -4.06 -6.95 -2.79
N MET A 188 -2.92 -6.73 -2.12
CA MET A 188 -1.68 -6.25 -2.73
C MET A 188 -1.18 -7.09 -3.91
N TYR A 189 -1.20 -8.42 -3.79
CA TYR A 189 -0.80 -9.29 -4.89
C TYR A 189 -1.75 -9.22 -6.09
N GLY A 190 -3.05 -9.06 -5.83
CA GLY A 190 -4.04 -8.85 -6.88
C GLY A 190 -3.88 -7.50 -7.57
N ILE A 191 -3.52 -6.45 -6.83
CA ILE A 191 -3.20 -5.12 -7.37
C ILE A 191 -1.95 -5.18 -8.25
N TYR A 192 -0.90 -5.89 -7.82
CA TYR A 192 0.26 -6.18 -8.68
C TYR A 192 -0.12 -6.94 -9.94
N LYS A 193 -0.92 -8.01 -9.82
CA LYS A 193 -1.41 -8.78 -10.96
C LYS A 193 -2.30 -7.96 -11.90
N ALA A 194 -2.95 -6.91 -11.40
CA ALA A 194 -3.66 -5.91 -12.18
C ALA A 194 -2.71 -4.90 -12.87
N GLY A 195 -1.40 -5.08 -12.77
CA GLY A 195 -0.36 -4.35 -13.48
C GLY A 195 0.34 -3.26 -12.66
N ALA A 196 0.03 -3.12 -11.37
CA ALA A 196 0.68 -2.13 -10.51
C ALA A 196 2.08 -2.58 -10.13
N ASP A 197 3.11 -2.06 -10.80
CA ASP A 197 4.51 -2.34 -10.50
C ASP A 197 5.31 -1.04 -10.34
N GLY A 198 6.24 -1.04 -9.41
CA GLY A 198 7.04 0.13 -9.06
C GLY A 198 8.38 0.17 -9.79
N GLN A 199 8.99 1.34 -9.79
CA GLN A 199 10.32 1.52 -10.38
C GLN A 199 11.42 0.78 -9.59
N LEU A 200 11.34 0.79 -8.26
CA LEU A 200 12.31 0.19 -7.34
C LEU A 200 11.79 -1.09 -6.71
N LEU A 201 10.55 -1.08 -6.23
CA LEU A 201 9.94 -2.18 -5.50
C LEU A 201 8.58 -2.50 -6.09
N THR A 202 8.22 -3.77 -6.17
CA THR A 202 6.89 -4.15 -6.66
C THR A 202 5.83 -3.89 -5.60
N LEU A 203 5.98 -4.49 -4.42
CA LEU A 203 5.07 -4.31 -3.28
C LEU A 203 5.86 -3.87 -2.05
N ILE A 204 5.27 -2.98 -1.24
CA ILE A 204 5.79 -2.62 0.08
C ILE A 204 4.72 -2.73 1.16
N GLY A 205 5.16 -2.91 2.40
CA GLY A 205 4.24 -2.95 3.53
C GLY A 205 4.92 -2.53 4.82
N SER A 206 4.16 -2.02 5.78
CA SER A 206 4.72 -1.56 7.04
C SER A 206 4.92 -2.67 8.08
N ARG A 207 4.66 -3.93 7.72
CA ARG A 207 4.91 -5.13 8.53
C ARG A 207 5.77 -6.11 7.74
N ASN A 208 6.59 -6.88 8.45
CA ASN A 208 7.37 -7.96 7.85
C ASN A 208 6.57 -9.27 7.77
N THR A 209 5.49 -9.27 6.98
CA THR A 209 4.57 -10.41 6.80
C THR A 209 4.52 -10.82 5.32
N GLU A 210 3.71 -11.82 4.98
CA GLU A 210 3.51 -12.23 3.59
C GLU A 210 2.66 -11.21 2.80
N SER A 211 1.72 -10.52 3.46
CA SER A 211 0.91 -9.46 2.86
C SER A 211 1.53 -8.07 2.96
N GLY A 212 2.57 -7.91 3.78
CA GLY A 212 3.10 -6.60 4.16
C GLY A 212 2.23 -5.85 5.20
N GLY A 213 1.12 -6.45 5.63
CA GLY A 213 0.18 -5.92 6.63
C GLY A 213 -0.04 -6.84 7.83
N ASN A 214 -1.05 -6.52 8.65
CA ASN A 214 -1.59 -7.41 9.69
C ASN A 214 -2.44 -8.51 9.07
N SER A 215 -3.39 -8.12 8.21
CA SER A 215 -4.32 -9.03 7.57
C SER A 215 -3.64 -9.81 6.45
N MET A 216 -4.01 -11.08 6.27
CA MET A 216 -3.46 -11.95 5.22
C MET A 216 -3.87 -11.48 3.82
N ALA A 217 -3.13 -11.93 2.80
CA ALA A 217 -3.58 -11.86 1.42
C ALA A 217 -4.31 -13.17 1.05
N PRO A 218 -5.27 -13.16 0.10
CA PRO A 218 -5.89 -14.38 -0.40
C PRO A 218 -4.85 -15.37 -0.92
N ALA A 219 -4.86 -16.60 -0.39
CA ALA A 219 -3.85 -17.62 -0.70
C ALA A 219 -3.72 -17.93 -2.21
N SER A 220 -4.83 -17.83 -2.96
CA SER A 220 -4.86 -18.03 -4.42
C SER A 220 -4.18 -16.93 -5.22
N MET A 221 -3.90 -15.77 -4.60
CA MET A 221 -3.29 -14.61 -5.24
C MET A 221 -1.82 -14.42 -4.85
N ILE A 222 -1.34 -15.08 -3.81
CA ILE A 222 0.03 -14.91 -3.32
C ILE A 222 1.04 -15.32 -4.39
N ASP A 223 1.96 -14.39 -4.67
CA ASP A 223 3.11 -14.63 -5.53
C ASP A 223 4.40 -14.44 -4.70
N PRO A 224 5.07 -15.53 -4.30
CA PRO A 224 6.28 -15.46 -3.49
C PRO A 224 7.43 -14.68 -4.14
N SER A 225 7.42 -14.48 -5.46
CA SER A 225 8.48 -13.74 -6.17
C SER A 225 8.42 -12.23 -5.94
N VAL A 226 7.29 -11.69 -5.50
CA VAL A 226 7.05 -10.26 -5.29
C VAL A 226 6.61 -9.94 -3.86
N ARG A 227 7.09 -10.73 -2.89
CA ARG A 227 6.76 -10.54 -1.48
C ARG A 227 7.03 -9.08 -1.05
N PRO A 228 6.08 -8.41 -0.35
CA PRO A 228 6.23 -7.03 0.05
C PRO A 228 7.50 -6.77 0.86
N THR A 229 8.23 -5.72 0.48
CA THR A 229 9.39 -5.25 1.24
C THR A 229 8.91 -4.41 2.42
N LYS A 230 9.47 -4.68 3.60
CA LYS A 230 9.12 -3.95 4.82
C LYS A 230 9.64 -2.52 4.77
N VAL A 231 8.74 -1.55 4.87
CA VAL A 231 9.02 -0.11 4.90
C VAL A 231 8.13 0.56 5.97
N ASP A 232 8.73 1.04 7.06
CA ASP A 232 7.98 1.76 8.11
C ASP A 232 8.65 3.07 8.60
N ARG A 233 9.79 3.44 8.01
CA ARG A 233 10.56 4.63 8.41
C ARG A 233 11.46 5.12 7.28
N ALA A 234 11.96 6.35 7.42
CA ALA A 234 12.85 6.97 6.45
C ALA A 234 14.12 6.15 6.17
N SER A 235 14.73 5.55 7.20
CA SER A 235 15.96 4.75 7.01
C SER A 235 15.74 3.50 6.16
N ASP A 236 14.53 2.92 6.16
CA ASP A 236 14.21 1.76 5.33
C ASP A 236 14.23 2.13 3.86
N VAL A 237 13.69 3.30 3.49
CA VAL A 237 13.65 3.74 2.09
C VAL A 237 14.98 4.29 1.60
N THR A 238 15.72 5.02 2.44
CA THR A 238 17.06 5.50 2.06
C THR A 238 18.06 4.36 1.96
N GLY A 239 17.91 3.32 2.80
CA GLY A 239 18.76 2.13 2.78
C GLY A 239 18.59 1.24 1.53
N LEU A 240 17.52 1.43 0.73
CA LEU A 240 17.35 0.68 -0.53
C LEU A 240 18.41 1.02 -1.58
N VAL A 241 18.97 2.23 -1.49
CA VAL A 241 19.86 2.79 -2.52
C VAL A 241 21.18 3.27 -1.94
N ASP A 242 21.32 3.26 -0.61
CA ASP A 242 22.59 3.49 0.07
C ASP A 242 23.43 2.21 0.07
N THR A 243 24.39 2.14 -0.87
CA THR A 243 25.29 1.00 -1.06
C THR A 243 26.39 0.91 0.01
N GLY A 244 26.40 1.80 1.01
CA GLY A 244 27.39 1.80 2.08
C GLY A 244 28.82 1.99 1.58
N GLU A 245 29.77 1.25 2.16
CA GLU A 245 31.22 1.35 1.88
C GLU A 245 31.58 1.03 0.41
N LEU A 246 30.70 0.40 -0.38
CA LEU A 246 30.93 0.25 -1.83
C LEU A 246 30.94 1.59 -2.58
N GLY A 247 30.27 2.64 -2.06
CA GLY A 247 30.40 3.99 -2.59
C GLY A 247 31.81 4.57 -2.45
N THR A 248 32.62 4.04 -1.53
CA THR A 248 34.02 4.50 -1.34
C THR A 248 34.97 4.05 -2.45
N LEU A 249 34.57 3.05 -3.27
CA LEU A 249 35.39 2.55 -4.39
C LEU A 249 35.68 3.60 -5.47
N PHE A 250 34.79 4.58 -5.64
CA PHE A 250 34.97 5.68 -6.59
C PHE A 250 35.39 7.00 -5.91
N GLY A 251 35.51 7.03 -4.58
CA GLY A 251 35.77 8.24 -3.80
C GLY A 251 34.50 9.07 -3.53
N THR A 252 34.63 10.21 -2.86
CA THR A 252 33.50 11.12 -2.55
C THR A 252 33.63 12.42 -3.35
N GLY A 253 32.65 12.77 -4.18
CA GLY A 253 32.63 14.05 -4.92
C GLY A 253 31.98 13.98 -6.31
N GLU A 254 31.89 15.11 -7.02
CA GLU A 254 31.27 15.18 -8.36
C GLU A 254 31.96 14.32 -9.42
N GLN A 255 33.29 14.25 -9.37
CA GLN A 255 34.05 13.48 -10.33
C GLN A 255 33.83 11.96 -10.17
N ALA A 256 33.82 11.47 -8.92
CA ALA A 256 33.62 10.07 -8.57
C ALA A 256 32.30 9.49 -9.11
N ARG A 257 31.23 10.28 -9.07
CA ARG A 257 29.92 9.89 -9.61
C ARG A 257 29.86 9.94 -11.13
N GLN A 258 30.51 10.92 -11.77
CA GLN A 258 30.64 10.92 -13.23
C GLN A 258 31.37 9.67 -13.73
N ASP A 259 32.37 9.22 -12.99
CA ASP A 259 33.13 8.00 -13.29
C ASP A 259 32.27 6.74 -13.08
N ALA A 260 31.48 6.67 -12.00
CA ALA A 260 30.57 5.55 -11.75
C ALA A 260 29.48 5.40 -12.83
N VAL A 261 28.84 6.51 -13.23
CA VAL A 261 27.87 6.51 -14.34
C VAL A 261 28.56 6.09 -15.64
N ALA A 262 29.72 6.65 -15.96
CA ALA A 262 30.46 6.29 -17.17
C ALA A 262 30.87 4.81 -17.20
N VAL A 263 31.23 4.22 -16.06
CA VAL A 263 31.50 2.78 -15.92
C VAL A 263 30.23 1.98 -16.17
N LEU A 264 29.09 2.35 -15.58
CA LEU A 264 27.82 1.66 -15.81
C LEU A 264 27.37 1.75 -17.28
N GLU A 265 27.48 2.91 -17.91
CA GLU A 265 27.19 3.06 -19.35
C GLU A 265 28.13 2.20 -20.20
N ALA A 266 29.43 2.15 -19.87
CA ALA A 266 30.39 1.30 -20.55
C ALA A 266 30.05 -0.19 -20.37
N MET A 267 29.66 -0.61 -19.16
CA MET A 267 29.19 -1.97 -18.87
C MET A 267 27.92 -2.30 -19.66
N THR A 268 26.97 -1.37 -19.76
CA THR A 268 25.75 -1.52 -20.56
C THR A 268 26.11 -1.72 -22.04
N ARG A 269 26.99 -0.88 -22.61
CA ARG A 269 27.47 -1.02 -23.99
C ARG A 269 28.22 -2.34 -24.22
N LEU A 270 29.08 -2.76 -23.30
CA LEU A 270 29.79 -4.05 -23.35
C LEU A 270 28.82 -5.24 -23.28
N SER A 271 27.78 -5.13 -22.45
CA SER A 271 26.76 -6.16 -22.29
C SER A 271 25.89 -6.26 -23.52
N HIS A 272 25.49 -5.14 -24.15
CA HIS A 272 24.80 -5.13 -25.44
C HIS A 272 25.64 -5.82 -26.53
N ARG A 273 26.93 -5.49 -26.66
CA ARG A 273 27.81 -6.15 -27.64
C ARG A 273 27.97 -7.67 -27.42
N LYS A 274 27.91 -8.12 -26.16
CA LYS A 274 27.93 -9.55 -25.83
C LYS A 274 26.58 -10.21 -26.11
N ALA A 275 25.49 -9.52 -25.78
CA ALA A 275 24.14 -9.96 -26.09
C ALA A 275 23.98 -10.16 -27.60
N ASP A 276 24.49 -9.25 -28.44
CA ASP A 276 24.44 -9.39 -29.90
C ASP A 276 25.06 -10.70 -30.40
N ARG A 277 26.20 -11.12 -29.83
CA ARG A 277 26.83 -12.40 -30.19
C ARG A 277 25.98 -13.62 -29.80
N PHE A 278 25.28 -13.53 -28.68
CA PHE A 278 24.41 -14.59 -28.19
C PHE A 278 23.06 -14.61 -28.93
N LEU A 279 22.45 -13.46 -29.14
CA LEU A 279 21.19 -13.29 -29.86
C LEU A 279 21.33 -13.79 -31.30
N ASN A 280 22.42 -13.46 -31.98
CA ASN A 280 22.73 -13.98 -33.32
C ASN A 280 22.86 -15.52 -33.39
N SER A 281 22.91 -16.22 -32.25
CA SER A 281 22.91 -17.68 -32.16
C SER A 281 21.54 -18.29 -31.81
N LEU A 282 20.53 -17.47 -31.54
CA LEU A 282 19.17 -17.89 -31.22
C LEU A 282 18.26 -17.91 -32.46
N PRO A 283 17.18 -18.72 -32.44
CA PRO A 283 16.10 -18.64 -33.42
C PRO A 283 15.45 -17.24 -33.48
N PRO A 284 15.08 -16.70 -34.66
CA PRO A 284 14.55 -15.34 -34.81
C PRO A 284 13.32 -15.03 -33.94
N ASP A 285 12.47 -16.03 -33.68
CA ASP A 285 11.26 -15.94 -32.87
C ASP A 285 11.53 -15.67 -31.38
N ARG A 286 12.74 -15.95 -30.89
CA ARG A 286 13.16 -15.70 -29.50
C ARG A 286 14.16 -14.57 -29.35
N GLN A 287 14.70 -14.04 -30.45
CA GLN A 287 15.68 -12.97 -30.42
C GLN A 287 15.08 -11.67 -29.87
N ASP A 288 13.93 -11.24 -30.37
CA ASP A 288 13.39 -9.91 -30.03
C ASP A 288 12.98 -9.78 -28.55
N GLU A 289 12.36 -10.81 -27.97
CA GLU A 289 11.95 -10.81 -26.57
C GLU A 289 13.17 -10.84 -25.63
N ILE A 290 14.15 -11.68 -25.94
CA ILE A 290 15.38 -11.82 -25.15
C ILE A 290 16.27 -10.58 -25.30
N ASP A 291 16.35 -10.00 -26.50
CA ASP A 291 17.10 -8.78 -26.78
C ASP A 291 16.56 -7.61 -25.97
N ARG A 292 15.23 -7.42 -25.99
CA ARG A 292 14.58 -6.39 -25.19
C ARG A 292 14.84 -6.60 -23.70
N LEU A 293 14.75 -7.84 -23.20
CA LEU A 293 14.93 -8.16 -21.79
C LEU A 293 16.37 -7.88 -21.32
N PHE A 294 17.38 -8.24 -22.12
CA PHE A 294 18.78 -7.93 -21.82
C PHE A 294 19.07 -6.44 -21.95
N ARG A 295 18.72 -5.82 -23.08
CA ARG A 295 19.06 -4.41 -23.35
C ARG A 295 18.40 -3.48 -22.36
N CYS A 296 17.10 -3.65 -22.11
CA CYS A 296 16.35 -2.79 -21.21
C CYS A 296 16.66 -3.04 -19.74
N GLY A 297 17.08 -4.25 -19.37
CA GLY A 297 17.57 -4.54 -18.02
C GLY A 297 18.78 -3.70 -17.63
N TYR A 298 19.80 -3.66 -18.48
CA TYR A 298 21.00 -2.87 -18.23
C TYR A 298 20.73 -1.37 -18.30
N VAL A 299 19.94 -0.90 -19.27
CA VAL A 299 19.52 0.51 -19.34
C VAL A 299 18.72 0.91 -18.10
N LYS A 300 17.82 0.04 -17.61
CA LYS A 300 17.07 0.26 -16.37
C LYS A 300 18.00 0.32 -15.16
N ALA A 301 18.96 -0.58 -15.03
CA ALA A 301 19.93 -0.55 -13.93
C ALA A 301 20.77 0.75 -13.93
N THR A 302 21.25 1.19 -15.10
CA THR A 302 21.97 2.46 -15.22
C THR A 302 21.08 3.65 -14.87
N TYR A 303 19.83 3.66 -15.35
CA TYR A 303 18.86 4.71 -15.04
C TYR A 303 18.52 4.78 -13.55
N LEU A 304 18.29 3.64 -12.88
CA LEU A 304 18.02 3.59 -11.44
C LEU A 304 19.22 4.10 -10.62
N ALA A 305 20.44 3.70 -11.00
CA ALA A 305 21.66 4.15 -10.33
C ALA A 305 21.86 5.67 -10.44
N GLN A 306 21.46 6.27 -11.57
CA GLN A 306 21.48 7.71 -11.76
C GLN A 306 20.39 8.41 -10.93
N GLU A 307 19.14 7.97 -11.09
CA GLU A 307 17.94 8.60 -10.50
C GLU A 307 18.00 8.58 -8.96
N PHE A 308 18.39 7.44 -8.38
CA PHE A 308 18.46 7.26 -6.93
C PHE A 308 19.87 7.41 -6.37
N SER A 309 20.75 8.09 -7.10
CA SER A 309 22.07 8.46 -6.61
C SER A 309 22.02 9.37 -5.38
N ASP A 310 20.92 10.08 -5.11
CA ASP A 310 20.74 10.80 -3.85
C ASP A 310 19.65 10.13 -2.98
N PRO A 311 20.03 9.46 -1.87
CA PRO A 311 19.06 8.88 -0.95
C PRO A 311 18.10 9.92 -0.36
N SER A 312 18.46 11.21 -0.37
CA SER A 312 17.58 12.30 0.08
C SER A 312 16.29 12.39 -0.75
N ALA A 313 16.32 11.99 -2.02
CA ALA A 313 15.14 11.97 -2.89
C ALA A 313 14.07 10.98 -2.39
N LEU A 314 14.49 9.88 -1.75
CA LEU A 314 13.59 8.89 -1.15
C LEU A 314 13.17 9.26 0.28
N ASN A 315 13.95 10.10 0.96
CA ASN A 315 13.73 10.41 2.38
C ASN A 315 12.43 11.23 2.58
N PRO A 316 11.43 10.71 3.31
CA PRO A 316 10.21 11.47 3.62
C PRO A 316 10.45 12.61 4.61
N ASP A 317 11.44 12.50 5.50
CA ASP A 317 11.75 13.50 6.55
C ASP A 317 12.32 14.80 5.98
N ARG A 318 12.75 14.78 4.71
CA ARG A 318 13.31 15.92 3.98
C ARG A 318 12.41 16.40 2.84
N ASP A 319 11.23 15.80 2.68
CA ASP A 319 10.31 16.18 1.62
C ASP A 319 9.47 17.39 2.08
N PRO A 320 9.67 18.58 1.50
CA PRO A 320 8.94 19.78 1.91
C PRO A 320 7.44 19.67 1.63
N LEU A 321 7.00 18.75 0.76
CA LEU A 321 5.58 18.51 0.53
C LEU A 321 4.96 17.62 1.62
N ILE A 322 5.75 16.95 2.45
CA ILE A 322 5.29 16.04 3.52
C ILE A 322 5.41 16.71 4.87
N VAL A 323 6.59 17.23 5.21
CA VAL A 323 6.89 17.79 6.53
C VAL A 323 7.47 19.19 6.38
N ASP A 324 7.04 20.09 7.27
CA ASP A 324 7.60 21.44 7.36
C ASP A 324 9.11 21.40 7.49
N GLN A 325 9.79 22.22 6.68
CA GLN A 325 11.23 22.36 6.76
C GLN A 325 11.63 23.36 7.85
N PRO A 326 12.80 23.20 8.49
CA PRO A 326 13.29 24.15 9.49
C PRO A 326 13.28 25.59 8.96
N GLY A 327 12.55 26.48 9.63
CA GLY A 327 12.42 27.89 9.24
C GLY A 327 11.38 28.19 8.15
N ALA A 328 10.61 27.20 7.70
CA ALA A 328 9.55 27.36 6.69
C ALA A 328 8.23 26.65 7.12
N PRO A 329 7.54 27.17 8.16
CA PRO A 329 6.30 26.56 8.64
C PRO A 329 5.18 26.64 7.59
N GLY A 330 4.33 25.62 7.55
CA GLY A 330 3.20 25.52 6.62
C GLY A 330 3.56 25.10 5.18
N THR A 331 4.77 24.57 4.97
CA THR A 331 5.18 24.02 3.66
C THR A 331 4.76 22.56 3.51
N GLY A 332 4.82 21.78 4.59
CA GLY A 332 4.45 20.37 4.64
C GLY A 332 2.95 20.12 4.85
N ILE A 333 2.58 18.84 4.87
CA ILE A 333 1.28 18.36 5.33
C ILE A 333 1.30 18.25 6.86
N PHE A 334 2.44 17.82 7.39
CA PHE A 334 2.71 17.77 8.80
C PHE A 334 3.63 18.90 9.22
N THR A 335 3.33 19.49 10.37
CA THR A 335 4.33 20.28 11.11
C THR A 335 5.46 19.36 11.58
N GLU A 336 6.66 19.91 11.75
CA GLU A 336 7.79 19.13 12.24
C GLU A 336 7.51 18.49 13.62
N ALA A 337 6.81 19.23 14.49
CA ALA A 337 6.47 18.79 15.84
C ALA A 337 5.54 17.57 15.83
N GLU A 338 4.44 17.62 15.06
CA GLU A 338 3.49 16.50 15.01
C GLU A 338 4.10 15.28 14.31
N TYR A 339 4.88 15.50 13.26
CA TYR A 339 5.56 14.43 12.51
C TYR A 339 6.55 13.66 13.41
N ARG A 340 7.26 14.37 14.30
CA ARG A 340 8.17 13.75 15.28
C ARG A 340 7.45 13.13 16.46
N ALA A 341 6.28 13.63 16.83
CA ALA A 341 5.51 13.10 17.95
C ALA A 341 4.87 11.73 17.66
N ASP A 342 4.44 11.47 16.42
CA ASP A 342 3.70 10.25 16.08
C ASP A 342 4.44 9.36 15.05
N GLU A 343 4.69 8.10 15.41
CA GLU A 343 5.31 7.13 14.53
C GLU A 343 4.41 6.71 13.36
N GLU A 344 3.09 6.80 13.51
CA GLU A 344 2.14 6.50 12.45
C GLU A 344 2.26 7.50 11.29
N PHE A 345 2.60 8.76 11.59
CA PHE A 345 2.83 9.78 10.55
C PHE A 345 4.11 9.51 9.78
N ARG A 346 5.20 9.13 10.47
CA ARG A 346 6.47 8.76 9.81
C ARG A 346 6.36 7.51 8.95
N LYS A 347 5.66 6.49 9.46
CA LYS A 347 5.37 5.25 8.73
C LYS A 347 4.51 5.52 7.51
N THR A 348 3.44 6.30 7.67
CA THR A 348 2.59 6.73 6.57
C THR A 348 3.40 7.46 5.53
N ALA A 349 4.23 8.45 5.93
CA ALA A 349 5.03 9.22 5.01
C ALA A 349 6.03 8.38 4.20
N ALA A 350 6.67 7.37 4.83
CA ALA A 350 7.58 6.47 4.14
C ALA A 350 6.87 5.64 3.04
N VAL A 351 5.73 5.02 3.35
CA VAL A 351 4.95 4.23 2.38
C VAL A 351 4.32 5.14 1.32
N MET A 352 3.67 6.22 1.75
CA MET A 352 3.01 7.22 0.90
C MET A 352 3.95 7.77 -0.17
N LYS A 353 5.17 8.19 0.23
CA LYS A 353 6.16 8.74 -0.69
C LYS A 353 6.60 7.72 -1.74
N MET A 354 6.88 6.49 -1.33
CA MET A 354 7.31 5.43 -2.24
C MET A 354 6.22 5.07 -3.26
N VAL A 355 4.98 4.94 -2.82
CA VAL A 355 3.86 4.52 -3.68
C VAL A 355 3.43 5.64 -4.62
N ILE A 356 3.18 6.85 -4.12
CA ILE A 356 2.67 7.96 -4.94
C ILE A 356 3.72 8.43 -5.95
N ASN A 357 5.02 8.38 -5.61
CA ASN A 357 6.05 8.73 -6.58
C ASN A 357 6.25 7.65 -7.67
N GLY A 358 5.67 6.45 -7.51
CA GLY A 358 5.81 5.33 -8.44
C GLY A 358 7.07 4.49 -8.19
N TYR A 359 7.73 4.67 -7.04
CA TYR A 359 8.88 3.87 -6.65
C TYR A 359 8.46 2.47 -6.17
N ALA A 360 7.28 2.38 -5.57
CA ALA A 360 6.58 1.14 -5.25
C ALA A 360 5.28 1.03 -6.05
N GLY A 361 4.91 -0.18 -6.49
CA GLY A 361 3.66 -0.42 -7.24
C GLY A 361 2.40 -0.26 -6.38
N ALA A 362 2.45 -0.79 -5.16
CA ALA A 362 1.42 -0.60 -4.15
C ALA A 362 2.02 -0.69 -2.74
N GLY A 363 1.28 -0.17 -1.74
CA GLY A 363 1.72 -0.17 -0.34
C GLY A 363 0.62 -0.53 0.65
N THR A 364 0.97 -1.24 1.73
CA THR A 364 0.10 -1.42 2.91
C THR A 364 0.65 -0.68 4.12
N ILE A 365 -0.19 0.13 4.77
CA ILE A 365 0.07 0.78 6.06
C ILE A 365 -0.79 0.09 7.11
N THR A 366 -0.17 -0.65 8.01
CA THR A 366 -0.85 -1.25 9.16
C THR A 366 -0.82 -0.30 10.33
N MET A 367 -1.99 0.04 10.85
CA MET A 367 -2.12 0.84 12.07
C MET A 367 -2.62 -0.04 13.21
N GLY A 368 -1.90 -0.02 14.33
CA GLY A 368 -2.21 -0.86 15.49
C GLY A 368 -3.22 -0.23 16.45
N GLY A 369 -3.85 -1.09 17.26
CA GLY A 369 -4.74 -0.68 18.33
C GLY A 369 -6.16 -0.40 17.86
N TYR A 370 -6.63 -0.93 16.75
CA TYR A 370 -8.03 -0.70 16.35
C TYR A 370 -8.98 -1.65 17.06
N ASP A 371 -8.49 -2.65 17.80
CA ASP A 371 -9.30 -3.43 18.73
C ASP A 371 -9.61 -2.61 20.00
N TYR A 372 -10.65 -1.78 19.94
CA TYR A 372 -11.04 -0.90 21.06
C TYR A 372 -12.42 -1.20 21.64
N HIS A 373 -12.99 -2.38 21.37
CA HIS A 373 -14.20 -2.80 22.08
C HIS A 373 -13.91 -2.85 23.59
N GLY A 374 -14.83 -2.35 24.42
CA GLY A 374 -14.63 -2.29 25.87
C GLY A 374 -13.58 -1.27 26.36
N GLN A 375 -12.85 -0.60 25.46
CA GLN A 375 -11.84 0.43 25.80
C GLN A 375 -12.39 1.86 25.71
N GLY A 376 -13.69 2.00 25.47
CA GLY A 376 -14.46 3.24 25.47
C GLY A 376 -14.48 4.00 24.14
N ARG A 377 -15.48 4.87 23.99
CA ARG A 377 -15.72 5.64 22.76
C ARG A 377 -14.57 6.57 22.44
N ALA A 378 -14.10 7.34 23.42
CA ALA A 378 -12.97 8.27 23.29
C ALA A 378 -11.73 7.61 22.68
N THR A 379 -11.39 6.39 23.11
CA THR A 379 -10.24 5.65 22.58
C THR A 379 -10.38 5.35 21.09
N GLY A 380 -11.57 4.92 20.66
CA GLY A 380 -11.88 4.70 19.25
C GLY A 380 -11.84 5.99 18.43
N GLU A 381 -12.42 7.07 18.94
CA GLU A 381 -12.43 8.39 18.28
C GLU A 381 -11.02 8.93 18.02
N VAL A 382 -10.13 8.93 19.03
CA VAL A 382 -8.75 9.43 18.85
C VAL A 382 -7.95 8.57 17.87
N ARG A 383 -8.18 7.24 17.86
CA ARG A 383 -7.52 6.33 16.91
C ARG A 383 -8.06 6.49 15.49
N ASN A 384 -9.37 6.65 15.32
CA ASN A 384 -9.98 6.95 14.02
C ASN A 384 -9.53 8.32 13.50
N LEU A 385 -9.41 9.34 14.36
CA LEU A 385 -8.85 10.64 14.02
C LEU A 385 -7.43 10.53 13.48
N ARG A 386 -6.57 9.74 14.16
CA ARG A 386 -5.20 9.48 13.71
C ARG A 386 -5.16 8.76 12.36
N ALA A 387 -6.00 7.74 12.14
CA ALA A 387 -6.13 7.10 10.83
C ALA A 387 -6.57 8.11 9.75
N GLY A 388 -7.56 8.94 10.06
CA GLY A 388 -8.04 10.00 9.19
C GLY A 388 -6.92 10.94 8.77
N ARG A 389 -6.06 11.38 9.69
CA ARG A 389 -4.89 12.22 9.39
C ARG A 389 -3.91 11.54 8.43
N CYS A 390 -3.63 10.25 8.64
CA CYS A 390 -2.75 9.49 7.75
C CYS A 390 -3.36 9.32 6.34
N ILE A 391 -4.65 9.03 6.25
CA ILE A 391 -5.38 8.92 4.97
C ILE A 391 -5.40 10.27 4.25
N GLY A 392 -5.75 11.35 4.96
CA GLY A 392 -5.78 12.71 4.43
C GLY A 392 -4.41 13.15 3.92
N ALA A 393 -3.33 12.80 4.63
CA ALA A 393 -1.97 13.07 4.15
C ALA A 393 -1.65 12.35 2.84
N CYS A 394 -2.12 11.11 2.64
CA CYS A 394 -1.95 10.40 1.37
C CYS A 394 -2.67 11.10 0.21
N LEU A 395 -3.91 11.54 0.43
CA LEU A 395 -4.70 12.27 -0.57
C LEU A 395 -4.05 13.63 -0.91
N GLU A 396 -3.62 14.37 0.11
CA GLU A 396 -3.00 15.68 -0.05
C GLU A 396 -1.62 15.58 -0.71
N TYR A 397 -0.81 14.57 -0.38
CA TYR A 397 0.46 14.35 -1.06
C TYR A 397 0.26 13.98 -2.53
N ALA A 398 -0.73 13.16 -2.84
CA ALA A 398 -1.10 12.84 -4.22
C ALA A 398 -1.51 14.12 -4.98
N ALA A 399 -2.28 15.00 -4.34
CA ALA A 399 -2.66 16.29 -4.91
C ALA A 399 -1.45 17.20 -5.16
N ARG A 400 -0.55 17.34 -4.18
CA ARG A 400 0.69 18.11 -4.30
C ARG A 400 1.63 17.54 -5.37
N ARG A 401 1.53 16.24 -5.68
CA ARG A 401 2.25 15.56 -6.75
C ARG A 401 1.50 15.53 -8.09
N ASN A 402 0.28 16.07 -8.15
CA ASN A 402 -0.59 16.02 -9.32
C ASN A 402 -0.80 14.58 -9.85
N LYS A 403 -1.02 13.62 -8.95
CA LYS A 403 -1.23 12.20 -9.29
C LYS A 403 -2.53 11.68 -8.69
N PRO A 404 -3.28 10.82 -9.40
CA PRO A 404 -4.41 10.13 -8.79
C PRO A 404 -3.91 9.14 -7.73
N VAL A 405 -4.77 8.75 -6.79
CA VAL A 405 -4.50 7.66 -5.84
C VAL A 405 -5.80 6.96 -5.47
N MET A 406 -5.74 5.64 -5.32
CA MET A 406 -6.81 4.84 -4.72
C MET A 406 -6.36 4.40 -3.32
N ILE A 407 -7.18 4.74 -2.32
CA ILE A 407 -7.01 4.34 -0.94
C ILE A 407 -8.05 3.27 -0.61
N TYR A 408 -7.60 2.14 -0.06
CA TYR A 408 -8.47 1.11 0.48
C TYR A 408 -8.35 1.06 2.00
N ILE A 409 -9.46 1.18 2.72
CA ILE A 409 -9.50 1.18 4.18
C ILE A 409 -10.28 -0.06 4.61
N PHE A 410 -9.65 -0.90 5.44
CA PHE A 410 -10.27 -2.09 5.98
C PHE A 410 -9.78 -2.36 7.40
N SER A 411 -10.49 -3.23 8.10
CA SER A 411 -10.16 -3.66 9.45
C SER A 411 -10.39 -5.15 9.60
N ASP A 412 -9.56 -5.79 10.42
CA ASP A 412 -9.58 -7.23 10.72
C ASP A 412 -10.70 -7.63 11.70
N GLY A 413 -11.85 -6.97 11.58
CA GLY A 413 -12.96 -7.08 12.49
C GLY A 413 -13.83 -5.84 12.46
N SER A 414 -14.95 -5.89 13.16
CA SER A 414 -15.79 -4.74 13.43
C SER A 414 -16.41 -4.88 14.80
N LEU A 415 -17.16 -3.87 15.23
CA LEU A 415 -17.63 -3.73 16.59
C LEU A 415 -19.02 -3.12 16.64
N SER A 416 -19.68 -3.33 17.77
CA SER A 416 -20.98 -2.74 18.07
C SER A 416 -20.91 -1.94 19.37
N ALA A 417 -21.76 -0.93 19.45
CA ALA A 417 -21.90 -0.10 20.63
C ALA A 417 -23.00 -0.61 21.57
N ASN A 418 -22.95 -0.14 22.82
CA ASN A 418 -24.05 -0.26 23.77
C ASN A 418 -24.76 1.09 23.96
N GLY A 419 -25.81 1.16 24.77
CA GLY A 419 -26.55 2.41 25.00
C GLY A 419 -25.87 3.43 25.95
N GLN A 420 -24.65 3.16 26.43
CA GLN A 420 -23.95 4.06 27.35
C GLN A 420 -23.30 5.21 26.56
N VAL A 421 -23.64 6.45 26.93
CA VAL A 421 -23.08 7.66 26.32
C VAL A 421 -21.74 8.03 26.96
N ASP A 422 -20.75 8.37 26.13
CA ASP A 422 -19.47 8.96 26.55
C ASP A 422 -19.48 10.48 26.33
N ASN A 423 -19.74 11.23 27.39
CA ASN A 423 -19.78 12.70 27.37
C ASN A 423 -18.40 13.36 27.55
N SER A 424 -17.30 12.59 27.53
CA SER A 424 -15.97 13.19 27.51
C SER A 424 -15.76 13.98 26.22
N VAL A 425 -14.78 14.90 26.23
CA VAL A 425 -14.44 15.72 25.04
C VAL A 425 -14.15 14.84 23.82
N ASP A 426 -13.43 13.74 24.03
CA ASP A 426 -13.07 12.79 22.98
C ASP A 426 -14.18 11.76 22.71
N GLY A 427 -15.07 11.50 23.66
CA GLY A 427 -16.25 10.64 23.49
C GLY A 427 -17.38 11.26 22.68
N ARG A 428 -17.44 12.60 22.67
CA ARG A 428 -18.32 13.43 21.82
C ARG A 428 -19.82 13.15 21.95
N GLY A 429 -20.25 12.65 23.11
CA GLY A 429 -21.66 12.34 23.37
C GLY A 429 -22.14 11.10 22.61
N LYS A 430 -21.24 10.29 22.06
CA LYS A 430 -21.58 9.09 21.30
C LYS A 430 -21.61 7.84 22.18
N PHE A 431 -22.14 6.75 21.64
CA PHE A 431 -22.26 5.51 22.38
C PHE A 431 -20.94 4.73 22.49
N MET A 432 -20.75 4.07 23.63
CA MET A 432 -19.56 3.30 23.99
C MET A 432 -19.43 2.03 23.16
N TRP A 433 -18.22 1.78 22.67
CA TRP A 433 -17.85 0.53 22.02
C TRP A 433 -17.83 -0.64 23.01
N ALA A 434 -18.62 -1.68 22.73
CA ALA A 434 -18.94 -2.70 23.72
C ALA A 434 -18.41 -4.09 23.35
N SER A 435 -18.56 -4.51 22.10
CA SER A 435 -18.25 -5.89 21.70
C SER A 435 -17.92 -5.99 20.23
N ASP A 436 -17.09 -6.98 19.88
CA ASP A 436 -16.85 -7.35 18.49
C ASP A 436 -18.14 -7.77 17.78
N ASN A 437 -18.26 -7.38 16.52
CA ASN A 437 -19.44 -7.65 15.70
C ASN A 437 -19.12 -7.66 14.21
N GLN A 438 -18.88 -8.85 13.65
CA GLN A 438 -18.67 -9.06 12.22
C GLN A 438 -19.80 -8.53 11.32
N SER A 439 -21.02 -8.38 11.86
CA SER A 439 -22.18 -7.98 11.08
C SER A 439 -22.21 -6.48 10.79
N THR A 440 -21.40 -5.67 11.46
CA THR A 440 -21.28 -4.22 11.22
C THR A 440 -20.07 -3.87 10.37
N ALA A 441 -19.34 -4.87 9.88
CA ALA A 441 -18.15 -4.67 9.10
C ALA A 441 -18.47 -4.05 7.72
N ALA A 442 -17.53 -3.25 7.26
CA ALA A 442 -17.56 -2.62 5.95
C ALA A 442 -16.12 -2.32 5.55
N SER A 443 -15.91 -1.90 4.31
CA SER A 443 -14.64 -1.31 3.89
C SER A 443 -14.91 -0.09 3.02
N ILE A 444 -13.91 0.78 2.89
CA ILE A 444 -14.07 2.06 2.19
C ILE A 444 -13.02 2.13 1.09
N LEU A 445 -13.44 2.58 -0.09
CA LEU A 445 -12.53 3.06 -1.13
C LEU A 445 -12.65 4.57 -1.22
N LEU A 446 -11.52 5.27 -1.19
CA LEU A 446 -11.42 6.67 -1.54
C LEU A 446 -10.55 6.80 -2.78
N VAL A 447 -10.98 7.64 -3.72
CA VAL A 447 -10.24 7.91 -4.95
C VAL A 447 -10.08 9.41 -5.08
N TYR A 448 -8.83 9.86 -5.19
CA TYR A 448 -8.49 11.22 -5.57
C TYR A 448 -8.06 11.24 -7.04
N SER A 449 -8.47 12.26 -7.78
CA SER A 449 -7.98 12.54 -9.13
C SER A 449 -7.64 14.02 -9.33
N PRO A 450 -6.46 14.34 -9.87
CA PRO A 450 -6.11 15.73 -10.19
C PRO A 450 -6.98 16.32 -11.30
N GLN A 451 -7.64 15.48 -12.12
CA GLN A 451 -8.48 15.90 -13.23
C GLN A 451 -9.90 16.33 -12.80
N GLY A 452 -10.20 16.27 -11.50
CA GLY A 452 -11.52 16.56 -10.94
C GLY A 452 -12.08 15.36 -10.18
N ARG A 453 -13.21 15.56 -9.49
CA ARG A 453 -13.88 14.52 -8.70
C ARG A 453 -14.16 13.28 -9.56
N PRO A 454 -13.71 12.08 -9.16
CA PRO A 454 -14.10 10.84 -9.85
C PRO A 454 -15.62 10.70 -9.91
N GLU A 455 -16.15 10.37 -11.09
CA GLU A 455 -17.58 10.10 -11.27
C GLU A 455 -17.95 8.80 -10.57
N ALA A 456 -18.79 8.89 -9.53
CA ALA A 456 -19.34 7.73 -8.86
C ALA A 456 -20.55 7.21 -9.63
N LEU A 457 -20.46 5.97 -10.12
CA LEU A 457 -21.61 5.21 -10.62
C LEU A 457 -22.51 4.78 -9.45
N ARG A 458 -21.89 4.57 -8.28
CA ARG A 458 -22.54 4.31 -6.99
C ARG A 458 -21.56 4.61 -5.85
N GLN A 459 -22.10 5.01 -4.70
CA GLN A 459 -21.31 5.27 -3.49
C GLN A 459 -21.49 4.19 -2.42
N GLN A 460 -22.23 3.12 -2.75
CA GLN A 460 -22.36 1.94 -1.92
C GLN A 460 -22.37 0.68 -2.80
N ILE A 461 -21.66 -0.36 -2.35
CA ILE A 461 -21.78 -1.72 -2.88
C ILE A 461 -22.26 -2.63 -1.75
N GLY A 462 -23.30 -3.42 -2.01
CA GLY A 462 -24.05 -4.11 -0.98
C GLY A 462 -24.96 -3.16 -0.19
N TRP A 463 -25.56 -3.64 0.89
CA TRP A 463 -26.38 -2.81 1.77
C TRP A 463 -26.45 -3.36 3.19
N PHE A 464 -26.85 -2.50 4.12
CA PHE A 464 -27.20 -2.88 5.46
C PHE A 464 -28.72 -3.10 5.57
N THR A 465 -29.12 -4.02 6.44
CA THR A 465 -30.50 -4.13 6.92
C THR A 465 -30.80 -3.00 7.90
N SER A 466 -32.08 -2.70 8.14
CA SER A 466 -32.51 -1.55 8.96
C SER A 466 -31.97 -1.55 10.40
N ASP A 467 -31.59 -2.72 10.93
CA ASP A 467 -30.97 -2.92 12.25
C ASP A 467 -29.45 -2.71 12.26
N GLY A 468 -28.85 -2.26 11.14
CA GLY A 468 -27.41 -2.00 11.05
C GLY A 468 -26.57 -3.27 10.93
N SER A 469 -27.03 -4.24 10.16
CA SER A 469 -26.28 -5.47 9.86
C SER A 469 -26.04 -5.59 8.35
N VAL A 470 -24.89 -6.12 7.92
CA VAL A 470 -24.63 -6.45 6.52
C VAL A 470 -25.67 -7.45 6.03
N ASP A 471 -26.34 -7.16 4.91
CA ASP A 471 -27.11 -8.17 4.20
C ASP A 471 -26.15 -9.07 3.42
N THR A 472 -25.93 -10.28 3.94
CA THR A 472 -25.00 -11.27 3.37
C THR A 472 -25.35 -11.76 1.96
N THR A 473 -26.55 -11.46 1.46
CA THR A 473 -26.98 -11.80 0.10
C THR A 473 -26.80 -10.65 -0.89
N SER A 474 -26.31 -9.49 -0.43
CA SER A 474 -26.29 -8.26 -1.21
C SER A 474 -25.29 -8.26 -2.36
N HIS A 475 -24.20 -9.02 -2.25
CA HIS A 475 -23.25 -9.30 -3.34
C HIS A 475 -22.35 -10.50 -2.99
N PRO A 476 -21.60 -11.07 -3.95
CA PRO A 476 -20.74 -12.25 -3.69
C PRO A 476 -19.71 -12.08 -2.56
N GLY A 477 -19.22 -10.84 -2.38
CA GLY A 477 -18.25 -10.50 -1.33
C GLY A 477 -18.85 -10.22 0.05
N ALA A 478 -20.19 -10.15 0.19
CA ALA A 478 -20.82 -9.69 1.44
C ALA A 478 -20.57 -10.62 2.63
N ASN A 479 -20.29 -11.91 2.37
CA ASN A 479 -19.95 -12.92 3.38
C ASN A 479 -18.70 -13.74 2.98
N SER A 480 -17.84 -13.18 2.13
CA SER A 480 -16.60 -13.84 1.71
C SER A 480 -15.50 -12.81 1.48
N VAL A 481 -14.56 -12.74 2.43
CA VAL A 481 -13.45 -11.78 2.40
C VAL A 481 -12.57 -11.94 1.15
N ASN A 482 -12.36 -13.18 0.68
CA ASN A 482 -11.62 -13.42 -0.56
C ASN A 482 -12.30 -12.73 -1.78
N LEU A 483 -13.63 -12.79 -1.84
CA LEU A 483 -14.39 -12.16 -2.92
C LEU A 483 -14.52 -10.64 -2.72
N LEU A 484 -14.42 -10.15 -1.48
CA LEU A 484 -14.25 -8.72 -1.23
C LEU A 484 -12.93 -8.21 -1.83
N VAL A 485 -11.83 -8.94 -1.69
CA VAL A 485 -10.55 -8.57 -2.33
C VAL A 485 -10.67 -8.55 -3.85
N GLU A 486 -11.30 -9.56 -4.45
CA GLU A 486 -11.59 -9.56 -5.88
C GLU A 486 -12.39 -8.32 -6.33
N LEU A 487 -13.38 -7.91 -5.54
CA LEU A 487 -14.19 -6.72 -5.80
C LEU A 487 -13.36 -5.44 -5.73
N VAL A 488 -12.43 -5.33 -4.77
CA VAL A 488 -11.49 -4.20 -4.69
C VAL A 488 -10.60 -4.15 -5.93
N ILE A 489 -10.06 -5.29 -6.37
CA ILE A 489 -9.23 -5.39 -7.57
C ILE A 489 -10.04 -5.05 -8.83
N LEU A 490 -11.29 -5.51 -8.93
CA LEU A 490 -12.19 -5.14 -10.03
C LEU A 490 -12.36 -3.62 -10.11
N ASN A 491 -12.58 -2.95 -8.98
CA ASN A 491 -12.72 -1.49 -8.94
C ASN A 491 -11.41 -0.78 -9.27
N TYR A 492 -10.27 -1.30 -8.84
CA TYR A 492 -8.96 -0.79 -9.26
C TYR A 492 -8.78 -0.90 -10.78
N MET A 493 -9.10 -2.05 -11.38
CA MET A 493 -9.05 -2.22 -12.83
C MET A 493 -10.05 -1.32 -13.56
N ALA A 494 -11.24 -1.09 -12.99
CA ALA A 494 -12.25 -0.21 -13.56
C ALA A 494 -11.79 1.25 -13.66
N LEU A 495 -11.04 1.75 -12.67
CA LEU A 495 -10.44 3.10 -12.72
C LEU A 495 -9.52 3.30 -13.94
N HIS A 496 -8.97 2.21 -14.48
CA HIS A 496 -8.10 2.21 -15.67
C HIS A 496 -8.84 1.87 -16.97
N GLY A 497 -10.16 1.68 -16.95
CA GLY A 497 -10.91 1.18 -18.11
C GLY A 497 -10.65 -0.30 -18.41
N GLU A 498 -10.07 -1.05 -17.48
CA GLU A 498 -9.63 -2.44 -17.67
C GLU A 498 -10.59 -3.47 -17.05
N ALA A 499 -11.77 -3.08 -16.55
CA ALA A 499 -12.71 -4.00 -15.90
C ALA A 499 -13.08 -5.22 -16.79
N GLY A 500 -13.17 -5.03 -18.11
CA GLY A 500 -13.42 -6.13 -19.06
C GLY A 500 -12.30 -7.17 -19.14
N GLN A 501 -11.07 -6.84 -18.69
CA GLN A 501 -9.93 -7.76 -18.63
C GLN A 501 -9.86 -8.54 -17.30
N PHE A 502 -10.70 -8.20 -16.33
CA PHE A 502 -10.70 -8.86 -15.02
C PHE A 502 -10.81 -10.39 -15.12
N PRO A 503 -11.70 -10.98 -15.95
CA PRO A 503 -11.79 -12.44 -16.08
C PRO A 503 -10.55 -13.09 -16.70
N ASN A 504 -9.83 -12.35 -17.56
CA ASN A 504 -8.60 -12.86 -18.18
C ASN A 504 -7.45 -12.90 -17.18
N ARG A 505 -7.34 -11.88 -16.31
CA ARG A 505 -6.31 -11.80 -15.26
C ARG A 505 -6.66 -12.67 -14.03
N PHE A 506 -7.94 -12.87 -13.75
CA PHE A 506 -8.47 -13.64 -12.63
C PHE A 506 -9.48 -14.69 -13.11
N PRO A 507 -9.04 -15.73 -13.85
CA PRO A 507 -9.95 -16.71 -14.49
C PRO A 507 -10.78 -17.52 -13.51
N ASN A 508 -10.35 -17.63 -12.25
CA ASN A 508 -11.03 -18.38 -11.19
C ASN A 508 -11.77 -17.46 -10.20
N HIS A 509 -12.12 -16.23 -10.60
CA HIS A 509 -12.82 -15.29 -9.72
C HIS A 509 -14.22 -15.77 -9.34
N GLY A 510 -14.75 -15.33 -8.19
CA GLY A 510 -16.09 -15.64 -7.71
C GLY A 510 -17.14 -14.53 -7.89
N LEU A 511 -16.82 -13.43 -8.59
CA LEU A 511 -17.73 -12.29 -8.75
C LEU A 511 -18.92 -12.48 -9.73
N GLY A 512 -19.12 -13.70 -10.23
CA GLY A 512 -20.22 -14.05 -11.12
C GLY A 512 -20.06 -13.57 -12.58
N ASN A 513 -21.19 -13.40 -13.26
CA ASN A 513 -21.23 -13.03 -14.69
C ASN A 513 -20.92 -11.54 -14.92
N VAL A 514 -20.85 -11.13 -16.19
CA VAL A 514 -20.50 -9.74 -16.56
C VAL A 514 -21.49 -8.73 -15.98
N GLN A 515 -22.80 -9.00 -16.03
CA GLN A 515 -23.82 -8.09 -15.51
C GLN A 515 -23.65 -7.88 -14.00
N LEU A 516 -23.36 -8.95 -13.25
CA LEU A 516 -23.10 -8.85 -11.81
C LEU A 516 -21.82 -8.04 -11.56
N ARG A 517 -20.73 -8.30 -12.28
CA ARG A 517 -19.48 -7.54 -12.13
C ARG A 517 -19.67 -6.05 -12.43
N ASP A 518 -20.38 -5.70 -13.49
CA ASP A 518 -20.66 -4.29 -13.83
C ASP A 518 -21.45 -3.59 -12.72
N SER A 519 -22.33 -4.33 -12.03
CA SER A 519 -23.05 -3.84 -10.85
C SER A 519 -22.17 -3.68 -9.59
N LEU A 520 -20.92 -4.15 -9.61
CA LEU A 520 -19.96 -4.01 -8.51
C LEU A 520 -18.93 -2.91 -8.78
N ILE A 521 -19.01 -2.20 -9.90
CA ILE A 521 -18.13 -1.08 -10.23
C ILE A 521 -18.68 0.21 -9.62
N ALA A 522 -17.84 0.87 -8.82
CA ALA A 522 -18.15 2.08 -8.09
C ALA A 522 -17.92 3.37 -8.89
N PHE A 523 -16.88 3.39 -9.74
CA PHE A 523 -16.45 4.60 -10.44
C PHE A 523 -16.33 4.36 -11.94
N ALA A 524 -16.58 5.42 -12.71
CA ALA A 524 -16.15 5.47 -14.10
C ALA A 524 -14.60 5.48 -14.19
N PRO A 525 -14.01 5.06 -15.32
CA PRO A 525 -12.56 5.17 -15.54
C PRO A 525 -12.07 6.61 -15.38
N ILE A 526 -10.94 6.79 -14.69
CA ILE A 526 -10.28 8.10 -14.56
C ILE A 526 -8.98 8.18 -15.37
N VAL A 527 -8.49 7.03 -15.88
CA VAL A 527 -7.38 6.93 -16.82
C VAL A 527 -7.68 5.83 -17.86
N ASN A 528 -6.96 5.83 -18.98
CA ASN A 528 -7.05 4.79 -20.01
C ASN A 528 -5.81 3.89 -19.96
N GLY A 529 -5.87 2.82 -19.19
CA GLY A 529 -4.76 1.88 -18.98
C GLY A 529 -3.70 2.43 -18.01
N THR A 530 -3.13 3.59 -18.27
CA THR A 530 -2.08 4.23 -17.46
C THR A 530 -2.36 5.72 -17.28
N ILE A 531 -1.78 6.33 -16.25
CA ILE A 531 -1.79 7.79 -16.06
C ILE A 531 -1.09 8.43 -17.26
N SER A 532 -1.76 9.37 -17.93
CA SER A 532 -1.16 10.17 -18.99
C SER A 532 -0.05 11.04 -18.41
N SER A 533 1.14 10.98 -19.00
CA SER A 533 2.32 11.77 -18.64
C SER A 533 2.10 13.27 -18.80
#